data_AF-A0A3M6ZW10-F1
#
_entry.id   AF-A0A3M6ZW10-F1
#
_cell.length_a   1.000
_cell.length_b   1.000
_cell.length_c   1.000
_cell.angle_alpha   90.00
_cell.angle_beta   90.00
_cell.angle_gamma   90.00
#
_symmetry.space_group_name_H-M   'P 1'
#
loop_
_entity.id
_entity.type
_entity.pdbx_description
1 polymer ?
#
loop_
_entity_poly.entity_id
_entity_poly.type
_entity_poly.pdbx_seq_one_letter_code
_entity_poly.pdbx_strand_id
1 'polypeptide(L)'
;MSICDGYFIGQCLAGLDLKEAIALEKPLQKYESKRLAHTSKQVQAAVNLGQMFHHEPSMLRPVRNLVLDYIWLLQSHVGEKNPREIAAQLAENG
;
A
#
# COMPACT_ATOMS: atom_id res chain seq x y z
N MET A 1 0.99 5.12 3.21
CA MET A 1 0.05 4.30 4.02
C MET A 1 -0.58 5.14 5.13
N SER A 2 0.18 5.62 6.12
CA SER A 2 -0.37 6.39 7.27
C SER A 2 -1.18 7.65 6.92
N ILE A 3 -0.79 8.40 5.88
CA ILE A 3 -1.57 9.58 5.43
C ILE A 3 -2.94 9.16 4.89
N CYS A 4 -2.98 8.15 4.01
CA CYS A 4 -4.23 7.60 3.47
C CYS A 4 -5.09 7.00 4.59
N ASP A 5 -4.45 6.34 5.56
CA ASP A 5 -5.09 5.79 6.74
C ASP A 5 -5.84 6.88 7.53
N GLY A 6 -5.15 7.99 7.85
CA GLY A 6 -5.75 9.12 8.53
C GLY A 6 -6.92 9.74 7.77
N TYR A 7 -6.81 9.84 6.44
CA TYR A 7 -7.88 10.35 5.58
C TYR A 7 -9.12 9.44 5.61
N PHE A 8 -8.97 8.13 5.37
CA PHE A 8 -10.10 7.21 5.24
C PHE A 8 -10.74 6.85 6.59
N ILE A 9 -9.95 6.73 7.67
CA ILE A 9 -10.53 6.52 9.00
C ILE A 9 -11.32 7.76 9.43
N GLY A 10 -10.81 8.97 9.13
CA GLY A 10 -11.51 10.22 9.39
C GLY A 10 -12.87 10.29 8.69
N GLN A 11 -12.95 9.89 7.42
CA GLN A 11 -14.21 9.78 6.71
C GLN A 11 -15.17 8.74 7.32
N CYS A 12 -14.66 7.57 7.72
CA CYS A 12 -15.51 6.52 8.30
C CYS A 12 -16.09 6.92 9.67
N LEU A 13 -15.37 7.76 10.42
CA LEU A 13 -15.76 8.23 11.75
C LEU A 13 -16.50 9.58 11.73
N ALA A 14 -16.59 10.25 10.58
CA ALA A 14 -17.20 11.56 10.47
C ALA A 14 -18.66 11.56 10.95
N GLY A 15 -18.98 12.41 11.94
CA GLY A 15 -20.32 12.58 12.49
C GLY A 15 -20.73 11.54 13.56
N LEU A 16 -19.83 10.65 13.97
CA LEU A 16 -20.10 9.68 15.04
C LEU A 16 -19.72 10.23 16.42
N ASP A 17 -20.48 9.86 17.45
CA ASP A 17 -20.05 10.04 18.84
C ASP A 17 -19.07 8.91 19.22
N LEU A 18 -17.81 9.28 19.38
CA LEU A 18 -16.73 8.34 19.69
C LEU A 18 -16.77 7.80 21.12
N LYS A 19 -17.66 8.31 21.99
CA LYS A 19 -17.84 7.82 23.35
C LYS A 19 -18.60 6.49 23.39
N GLU A 20 -19.34 6.14 22.35
CA GLU A 20 -20.10 4.90 22.26
C GLU A 20 -19.32 3.82 21.48
N ALA A 21 -18.73 2.86 22.19
CA ALA A 21 -17.92 1.79 21.58
C ALA A 21 -18.71 0.94 20.56
N ILE A 22 -20.01 0.75 20.77
CA ILE A 22 -20.90 0.00 19.84
C ILE A 22 -21.03 0.74 18.50
N ALA A 23 -20.95 2.08 18.50
CA ALA A 23 -21.03 2.89 17.29
C ALA A 23 -19.74 2.81 16.43
N LEU A 24 -18.63 2.28 16.98
CA LEU A 24 -17.32 2.25 16.32
C LEU A 24 -17.03 0.96 15.53
N GLU A 25 -17.63 -0.17 15.90
CA GLU A 25 -17.28 -1.47 15.32
C GLU A 25 -17.48 -1.51 13.79
N LYS A 26 -18.68 -1.12 13.32
CA LYS A 26 -19.01 -1.11 11.89
C LYS A 26 -18.14 -0.15 11.08
N PRO A 27 -17.93 1.12 11.49
CA PRO A 27 -17.01 2.04 10.82
C PRO A 27 -15.57 1.52 10.75
N LEU A 28 -15.05 0.94 11.83
CA LEU A 28 -13.69 0.41 11.85
C LEU A 28 -13.55 -0.83 10.95
N GLN A 29 -14.54 -1.72 10.92
CA GLN A 29 -14.56 -2.83 9.96
C GLN A 29 -14.64 -2.33 8.51
N LYS A 30 -15.43 -1.29 8.23
CA LYS A 30 -15.51 -0.68 6.90
C LYS A 30 -14.16 -0.08 6.49
N TYR A 31 -13.48 0.60 7.39
CA TYR A 31 -12.14 1.13 7.17
C TYR A 31 -11.12 0.00 6.92
N GLU A 32 -11.10 -1.02 7.78
CA GLU A 32 -10.12 -2.10 7.71
C GLU A 32 -10.28 -2.96 6.44
N SER A 33 -11.52 -3.25 6.05
CA SER A 33 -11.82 -4.01 4.82
C SER A 33 -11.31 -3.31 3.56
N LYS A 34 -11.36 -1.97 3.52
CA LYS A 34 -10.80 -1.16 2.41
C LYS A 34 -9.28 -1.17 2.41
N ARG A 35 -8.65 -1.15 3.59
CA ARG A 35 -7.20 -0.97 3.73
C ARG A 35 -6.40 -2.25 3.56
N LEU A 36 -6.95 -3.38 4.00
CA LEU A 36 -6.21 -4.65 4.13
C LEU A 36 -5.57 -5.09 2.81
N ALA A 37 -6.34 -5.16 1.72
CA ALA A 37 -5.85 -5.63 0.43
C ALA A 37 -4.69 -4.78 -0.13
N HIS A 38 -4.77 -3.45 0.02
CA HIS A 38 -3.70 -2.56 -0.45
C HIS A 38 -2.46 -2.66 0.43
N THR A 39 -2.63 -2.56 1.74
CA THR A 39 -1.53 -2.55 2.71
C THR A 39 -0.75 -3.85 2.66
N SER A 40 -1.44 -5.00 2.56
CA SER A 40 -0.79 -6.29 2.39
C SER A 40 0.05 -6.36 1.10
N LYS A 41 -0.45 -5.84 -0.02
CA LYS A 41 0.31 -5.78 -1.28
C LYS A 41 1.55 -4.88 -1.15
N GLN A 42 1.41 -3.71 -0.53
CA GLN A 42 2.52 -2.77 -0.33
C GLN A 42 3.61 -3.36 0.58
N VAL A 43 3.22 -4.02 1.67
CA VAL A 43 4.15 -4.72 2.58
C VAL A 43 4.86 -5.86 1.83
N GLN A 44 4.12 -6.69 1.11
CA GLN A 44 4.72 -7.80 0.36
C GLN A 44 5.70 -7.31 -0.71
N ALA A 45 5.36 -6.25 -1.43
CA ALA A 45 6.24 -5.65 -2.42
C ALA A 45 7.53 -5.13 -1.76
N ALA A 46 7.44 -4.44 -0.62
CA ALA A 46 8.59 -3.95 0.12
C ALA A 46 9.50 -5.09 0.60
N VAL A 47 8.94 -6.17 1.13
CA VAL A 47 9.69 -7.36 1.56
C VAL A 47 10.42 -7.99 0.37
N ASN A 48 9.71 -8.24 -0.74
CA ASN A 48 10.29 -8.87 -1.93
C ASN A 48 11.43 -8.03 -2.51
N LEU A 49 11.22 -6.72 -2.61
CA LEU A 49 12.21 -5.82 -3.18
C LEU A 49 13.43 -5.68 -2.25
N GLY A 50 13.22 -5.65 -0.93
CA GLY A 50 14.31 -5.69 0.05
C GLY A 50 15.14 -6.97 -0.01
N GLN A 51 14.50 -8.12 -0.25
CA GLN A 51 15.21 -9.38 -0.50
C GLN A 51 16.08 -9.29 -1.76
N MET A 52 15.52 -8.82 -2.88
CA MET A 52 16.26 -8.64 -4.13
C MET A 52 17.44 -7.66 -3.99
N PHE A 53 17.26 -6.53 -3.29
CA PHE A 53 18.32 -5.53 -3.17
C PHE A 53 19.47 -5.98 -2.25
N HIS A 54 19.17 -6.66 -1.14
CA HIS A 54 20.14 -6.86 -0.06
C HIS A 54 20.60 -8.30 0.12
N HIS A 55 19.80 -9.29 -0.30
CA HIS A 55 20.05 -10.70 0.01
C HIS A 55 20.30 -11.56 -1.23
N GLU A 56 20.42 -10.94 -2.41
CA GLU A 56 20.73 -11.63 -3.67
C GLU A 56 22.15 -12.24 -3.65
N PRO A 57 22.31 -13.54 -3.98
CA PRO A 57 23.60 -14.19 -4.13
C PRO A 57 24.51 -13.43 -5.10
N SER A 58 25.82 -13.40 -4.82
CA SER A 58 26.80 -12.63 -5.61
C SER A 58 26.78 -12.96 -7.10
N MET A 59 26.54 -14.22 -7.46
CA MET A 59 26.45 -14.70 -8.84
C MET A 59 25.25 -14.15 -9.61
N LEU A 60 24.16 -13.77 -8.92
CA LEU A 60 22.92 -13.27 -9.54
C LEU A 60 22.86 -11.74 -9.60
N ARG A 61 23.79 -11.03 -8.94
CA ARG A 61 23.84 -9.56 -8.93
C ARG A 61 23.85 -8.92 -10.34
N PRO A 62 24.58 -9.45 -11.35
CA PRO A 62 24.54 -8.87 -12.69
C PRO A 62 23.14 -8.93 -13.32
N VAL A 63 22.43 -10.04 -13.12
CA VAL A 63 21.05 -10.23 -13.61
C VAL A 63 20.11 -9.26 -12.90
N ARG A 64 20.20 -9.17 -11.57
CA ARG A 64 19.43 -8.22 -10.78
C ARG A 64 19.66 -6.78 -11.28
N ASN A 65 20.91 -6.37 -11.46
CA ASN A 65 21.23 -5.02 -11.94
C ASN A 65 20.68 -4.78 -13.35
N LEU A 66 20.79 -5.76 -14.26
CA LEU A 66 20.18 -5.64 -15.58
C LEU A 66 18.66 -5.41 -15.48
N VAL A 67 17.98 -6.17 -14.62
CA VAL A 67 16.53 -6.08 -14.43
C VAL A 67 16.10 -4.79 -13.72
N LEU A 68 16.83 -4.34 -12.71
CA LEU A 68 16.44 -3.18 -11.92
C LEU A 68 16.87 -1.86 -12.56
N ASP A 69 18.03 -1.83 -13.23
CA ASP A 69 18.61 -0.59 -13.77
C ASP A 69 18.21 -0.34 -15.22
N TYR A 70 17.99 -1.40 -16.01
CA TYR A 70 17.79 -1.28 -17.46
C TYR A 70 16.44 -1.81 -17.94
N ILE A 71 15.80 -2.70 -17.18
CA ILE A 71 14.44 -3.14 -17.49
C ILE A 71 13.46 -2.22 -16.76
N TRP A 72 12.38 -1.88 -17.45
CA TRP A 72 11.31 -0.96 -17.02
C TRP A 72 10.49 -1.44 -15.80
N LEU A 73 11.03 -2.41 -15.02
CA LEU A 73 10.34 -3.05 -13.91
C LEU A 73 10.10 -2.06 -12.76
N LEU A 74 11.13 -1.33 -12.30
CA LEU A 74 10.97 -0.36 -11.22
C LEU A 74 10.09 0.81 -11.65
N GLN A 75 10.26 1.30 -12.88
CA GLN A 75 9.45 2.40 -13.40
C GLN A 75 7.97 2.00 -13.51
N SER A 76 7.67 0.83 -14.07
CA SER A 76 6.28 0.35 -14.18
C SER A 76 5.63 0.11 -12.83
N HIS A 77 6.36 -0.46 -11.87
CA HIS A 77 5.78 -0.81 -10.56
C HIS A 77 5.69 0.40 -9.63
N VAL A 78 6.81 1.11 -9.44
CA VAL A 78 6.91 2.22 -8.48
C VAL A 78 6.48 3.54 -9.10
N GLY A 79 6.90 3.82 -10.33
CA GLY A 79 6.63 5.08 -11.02
C GLY A 79 5.21 5.21 -11.57
N GLU A 80 4.56 4.10 -11.93
CA GLU A 80 3.26 4.15 -12.60
C GLU A 80 2.14 3.43 -11.84
N LYS A 81 2.32 2.14 -11.54
CA LYS A 81 1.28 1.33 -10.91
C LYS A 81 0.93 1.85 -9.52
N ASN A 82 1.93 2.13 -8.68
CA ASN A 82 1.69 2.65 -7.32
C ASN A 82 0.89 3.97 -7.32
N PRO A 83 1.28 5.03 -8.07
CA PRO A 83 0.46 6.25 -8.16
C PRO A 83 -0.95 6.01 -8.68
N ARG A 84 -1.11 5.12 -9.68
CA ARG A 84 -2.43 4.77 -10.22
C ARG A 84 -3.32 4.10 -9.17
N GLU A 85 -2.77 3.19 -8.37
CA GLU A 85 -3.50 2.54 -7.27
C GLU A 85 -3.90 3.54 -6.17
N ILE A 86 -3.03 4.51 -5.85
CA ILE A 86 -3.34 5.58 -4.89
C ILE A 86 -4.48 6.45 -5.43
N ALA A 87 -4.41 6.87 -6.70
CA ALA A 87 -5.46 7.65 -7.33
C ALA A 87 -6.80 6.88 -7.35
N ALA A 88 -6.78 5.59 -7.66
CA ALA A 88 -7.97 4.74 -7.62
C ALA A 88 -8.58 4.65 -6.21
N GLN A 89 -7.75 4.53 -5.17
CA GLN A 89 -8.24 4.53 -3.78
C GLN A 89 -8.85 5.85 -3.36
N LEU A 90 -8.31 6.97 -3.82
CA LEU A 90 -8.91 8.28 -3.57
C LEU A 90 -10.27 8.40 -4.29
N ALA A 91 -10.41 7.82 -5.48
CA ALA A 91 -11.67 7.82 -6.23
C ALA A 91 -12.75 6.88 -5.67
N GLU A 92 -12.40 5.69 -5.18
CA GLU A 92 -13.36 4.74 -4.57
C GLU A 92 -13.91 5.21 -3.20
N ASN A 93 -13.22 6.17 -2.58
CA ASN A 93 -13.48 6.59 -1.21
C ASN A 93 -13.84 8.08 -1.08
N GLY A 94 -13.79 8.86 -2.16
CA GLY A 94 -14.38 10.21 -2.23
C GLY A 94 -15.84 10.17 -2.63
#